data_AF-B3NDM2-F1
#
_entry.id   AF-B3NDM2-F1
#
_cell.length_a   1.000
_cell.length_b   1.000
_cell.length_c   1.000
_cell.angle_alpha   90.00
_cell.angle_beta   90.00
_cell.angle_gamma   90.00
#
_symmetry.space_group_name_H-M   'P 1'
#
loop_
_entity.id
_entity.type
_entity.pdbx_description
1 polymer ?
#
loop_
_entity_poly.entity_id
_entity_poly.type
_entity_poly.pdbx_seq_one_letter_code
_entity_poly.pdbx_strand_id
1 'polypeptide(L)'
;MDINDSKRKKFGRKTYAFLVIFMGLAVAQWILVCLVESSRKIFRDFEIICSATFALAGIFFTIFVFNEGVRNHRIYRWLVALIIVELEIFSMYVLVARTWIPDMLAYFFFCTLLLVVALVVGCHLSFSMDITRYIAPLFILSFILAMMSSYFLLAHLFLPSLKPYAYLIFELGLTFIMTSIIMLHAQTINGDRYVQMRVKDFILAALLVFHEFLLIYALTFYWQIHYSYFTSADYFWMSTSTPNIQGTTPENINYDDYDSKASDDDWSARNESSFDWYTDIWEPTNELKLKA
;
A
#
# COMPACT_ATOMS: atom_id res chain seq x y z
N MET A 1 -3.41 -44.98 -8.07
CA MET A 1 -3.39 -43.59 -7.56
C MET A 1 -3.31 -43.69 -6.04
N ASP A 2 -2.19 -43.25 -5.46
CA ASP A 2 -1.90 -43.44 -4.03
C ASP A 2 -2.89 -42.64 -3.17
N ILE A 3 -3.29 -43.18 -2.01
CA ILE A 3 -4.21 -42.54 -1.05
C ILE A 3 -3.64 -41.18 -0.61
N ASN A 4 -2.31 -41.06 -0.58
CA ASN A 4 -1.61 -39.83 -0.23
C ASN A 4 -1.80 -38.73 -1.28
N ASP A 5 -1.75 -39.07 -2.58
CA ASP A 5 -1.97 -38.12 -3.69
C ASP A 5 -3.39 -37.56 -3.69
N SER A 6 -4.38 -38.41 -3.40
CA SER A 6 -5.79 -37.98 -3.32
C SER A 6 -6.01 -36.96 -2.21
N LYS A 7 -5.41 -37.19 -1.03
CA LYS A 7 -5.45 -36.24 0.10
C LYS A 7 -4.78 -34.92 -0.25
N ARG A 8 -3.63 -34.95 -0.93
CA ARG A 8 -2.90 -33.76 -1.36
C ARG A 8 -3.66 -32.94 -2.39
N LYS A 9 -4.24 -33.57 -3.41
CA LYS A 9 -5.11 -32.89 -4.40
C LYS A 9 -6.34 -32.25 -3.75
N LYS A 10 -6.94 -32.92 -2.76
CA LYS A 10 -8.06 -32.36 -1.98
C LYS A 10 -7.63 -31.18 -1.12
N PHE A 11 -6.43 -31.24 -0.54
CA PHE A 11 -5.82 -30.12 0.20
C PHE A 11 -5.62 -28.91 -0.71
N GLY A 12 -4.92 -29.06 -1.85
CA GLY A 12 -4.69 -27.95 -2.79
C GLY A 12 -6.00 -27.32 -3.28
N ARG A 13 -6.98 -28.15 -3.65
CA ARG A 13 -8.31 -27.65 -4.08
C ARG A 13 -9.00 -26.82 -2.99
N LYS A 14 -8.93 -27.25 -1.73
CA LYS A 14 -9.48 -26.47 -0.61
C LYS A 14 -8.74 -25.15 -0.44
N THR A 15 -7.41 -25.18 -0.44
CA THR A 15 -6.57 -23.98 -0.31
C THR A 15 -6.94 -22.94 -1.36
N TYR A 16 -6.95 -23.32 -2.65
CA TYR A 16 -7.27 -22.39 -3.72
C TYR A 16 -8.75 -21.95 -3.72
N ALA A 17 -9.68 -22.82 -3.32
CA ALA A 17 -11.08 -22.42 -3.16
C ALA A 17 -11.24 -21.34 -2.08
N PHE A 18 -10.56 -21.47 -0.93
CA PHE A 18 -10.60 -20.44 0.11
C PHE A 18 -9.87 -19.15 -0.29
N LEU A 19 -8.76 -19.25 -1.01
CA LEU A 19 -8.11 -18.08 -1.62
C LEU A 19 -9.09 -17.28 -2.50
N VAL A 20 -9.81 -17.97 -3.39
CA VAL A 20 -10.83 -17.32 -4.24
C VAL A 20 -11.95 -16.69 -3.40
N ILE A 21 -12.39 -17.35 -2.32
CA ILE A 21 -13.39 -16.79 -1.41
C ILE A 21 -12.88 -15.51 -0.73
N PHE A 22 -11.64 -15.51 -0.21
CA PHE A 22 -11.05 -14.33 0.44
C PHE A 22 -10.87 -13.17 -0.54
N MET A 23 -10.37 -13.47 -1.76
CA MET A 23 -10.25 -12.47 -2.82
C MET A 23 -11.62 -11.91 -3.25
N GLY A 24 -12.65 -12.77 -3.37
CA GLY A 24 -14.00 -12.34 -3.70
C GLY A 24 -14.64 -11.47 -2.62
N LEU A 25 -14.43 -11.83 -1.34
CA LEU A 25 -14.85 -11.04 -0.19
C LEU A 25 -14.19 -9.65 -0.21
N ALA A 26 -12.88 -9.59 -0.45
CA ALA A 26 -12.12 -8.34 -0.53
C ALA A 26 -12.68 -7.41 -1.61
N VAL A 27 -12.83 -7.90 -2.84
CA VAL A 27 -13.38 -7.10 -3.95
C VAL A 27 -14.80 -6.65 -3.69
N ALA A 28 -15.66 -7.53 -3.14
CA ALA A 28 -17.03 -7.16 -2.82
C ALA A 28 -17.07 -6.00 -1.81
N GLN A 29 -16.27 -6.06 -0.74
CA GLN A 29 -16.20 -4.99 0.25
C GLN A 29 -15.60 -3.70 -0.34
N TRP A 30 -14.54 -3.79 -1.14
CA TRP A 30 -13.92 -2.62 -1.76
C TRP A 30 -14.85 -1.92 -2.76
N ILE A 31 -15.61 -2.66 -3.56
CA ILE A 31 -16.65 -2.10 -4.43
C ILE A 31 -17.69 -1.35 -3.59
N LEU A 32 -18.16 -1.94 -2.47
CA LEU A 32 -19.11 -1.26 -1.58
C LEU A 32 -18.54 0.05 -1.01
N VAL A 33 -17.27 0.06 -0.62
CA VAL A 33 -16.58 1.29 -0.18
C VAL A 33 -16.55 2.34 -1.30
N CYS A 34 -16.26 1.94 -2.54
CA CYS A 34 -16.22 2.86 -3.68
C CYS A 34 -17.61 3.40 -4.10
N LEU A 35 -18.68 2.63 -3.93
CA LEU A 35 -20.04 3.04 -4.31
C LEU A 35 -20.68 4.01 -3.30
N VAL A 36 -20.33 3.90 -2.02
CA VAL A 36 -20.95 4.73 -0.96
C VAL A 36 -20.10 5.97 -0.70
N GLU A 37 -20.57 7.14 -1.16
CA GLU A 37 -19.84 8.41 -1.01
C GLU A 37 -19.51 8.75 0.45
N SER A 38 -20.44 8.52 1.38
CA SER A 38 -20.21 8.72 2.81
C SER A 38 -19.05 7.86 3.32
N SER A 39 -18.96 6.60 2.88
CA SER A 39 -17.88 5.69 3.25
C SER A 39 -16.53 6.21 2.76
N ARG A 40 -16.45 6.73 1.53
CA ARG A 40 -15.18 7.27 0.99
C ARG A 40 -14.70 8.48 1.75
N LYS A 41 -15.60 9.41 2.10
CA LYS A 41 -15.26 10.58 2.92
C LYS A 41 -14.70 10.14 4.27
N ILE A 42 -15.38 9.22 4.96
CA ILE A 42 -14.97 8.69 6.25
C ILE A 42 -13.60 7.98 6.16
N PHE A 43 -13.40 7.08 5.20
CA PHE A 43 -12.18 6.28 5.12
C PHE A 43 -10.96 7.06 4.62
N ARG A 44 -11.15 8.17 3.90
CA ARG A 44 -10.03 9.06 3.52
C ARG A 44 -9.36 9.68 4.75
N ASP A 45 -10.13 9.97 5.79
CA ASP A 45 -9.64 10.59 7.03
C ASP A 45 -9.04 9.57 8.02
N PHE A 46 -9.21 8.27 7.76
CA PHE A 46 -8.79 7.17 8.64
C PHE A 46 -7.45 6.53 8.25
N GLU A 47 -6.54 7.26 7.63
CA GLU A 47 -5.23 6.75 7.19
C GLU A 47 -4.47 6.04 8.32
N ILE A 48 -4.34 6.69 9.48
CA ILE A 48 -3.64 6.12 10.64
C ILE A 48 -4.32 4.83 11.12
N ILE A 49 -5.66 4.79 11.14
CA ILE A 49 -6.41 3.62 11.60
C ILE A 49 -6.22 2.46 10.63
N CYS A 50 -6.33 2.69 9.32
CA CYS A 50 -6.11 1.66 8.30
C CYS A 50 -4.67 1.12 8.36
N SER A 51 -3.66 1.98 8.51
CA SER A 51 -2.27 1.54 8.71
C SER A 51 -2.08 0.74 10.01
N ALA A 52 -2.72 1.15 11.11
CA ALA A 52 -2.68 0.40 12.37
C ALA A 52 -3.35 -0.98 12.24
N THR A 53 -4.45 -1.08 11.49
CA THR A 53 -5.10 -2.38 11.22
C THR A 53 -4.25 -3.30 10.36
N PHE A 54 -3.46 -2.77 9.42
CA PHE A 54 -2.47 -3.57 8.67
C PHE A 54 -1.43 -4.18 9.59
N ALA A 55 -0.83 -3.37 10.49
CA ALA A 55 0.14 -3.86 11.46
C ALA A 55 -0.47 -4.90 12.41
N LEU A 56 -1.69 -4.66 12.88
CA LEU A 56 -2.43 -5.59 13.73
C LEU A 56 -2.72 -6.92 13.02
N ALA A 57 -3.13 -6.87 11.75
CA ALA A 57 -3.32 -8.06 10.91
C ALA A 57 -2.03 -8.88 10.82
N GLY A 58 -0.88 -8.23 10.56
CA GLY A 58 0.43 -8.88 10.52
C GLY A 58 0.83 -9.56 11.83
N ILE A 59 0.50 -8.96 12.99
CA ILE A 59 0.73 -9.56 14.30
C ILE A 59 -0.14 -10.81 14.48
N PHE A 60 -1.45 -10.71 14.23
CA PHE A 60 -2.36 -11.86 14.34
C PHE A 60 -1.96 -12.98 13.37
N PHE A 61 -1.56 -12.63 12.15
CA PHE A 61 -1.09 -13.58 11.16
C PHE A 61 0.17 -14.30 11.64
N THR A 62 1.14 -13.57 12.18
CA THR A 62 2.37 -14.14 12.76
C THR A 62 2.05 -15.10 13.92
N ILE A 63 1.16 -14.70 14.83
CA ILE A 63 0.70 -15.56 15.93
C ILE A 63 0.04 -16.83 15.36
N PHE A 64 -0.78 -16.71 14.32
CA PHE A 64 -1.46 -17.84 13.68
C PHE A 64 -0.50 -18.82 12.98
N VAL A 65 0.59 -18.30 12.39
CA VAL A 65 1.66 -19.10 11.78
C VAL A 65 2.38 -19.94 12.85
N PHE A 66 2.79 -19.33 13.97
CA PHE A 66 3.59 -20.03 14.99
C PHE A 66 2.76 -20.84 16.00
N ASN A 67 1.51 -20.47 16.26
CA ASN A 67 0.67 -21.15 17.26
C ASN A 67 -0.09 -22.34 16.65
N GLU A 68 0.51 -23.52 16.73
CA GLU A 68 -0.12 -24.76 16.24
C GLU A 68 -1.43 -25.11 16.97
N GLY A 69 -1.57 -24.72 18.25
CA GLY A 69 -2.76 -24.98 19.05
C GLY A 69 -4.00 -24.28 18.50
N VAL A 70 -3.87 -23.02 18.13
CA VAL A 70 -4.93 -22.23 17.49
C VAL A 70 -5.28 -22.82 16.12
N ARG A 71 -4.28 -23.16 15.31
CA ARG A 71 -4.48 -23.67 13.94
C ARG A 71 -5.10 -25.06 13.88
N ASN A 72 -4.78 -25.93 14.84
CA ASN A 72 -5.30 -27.29 14.88
C ASN A 72 -6.71 -27.38 15.48
N HIS A 73 -7.14 -26.37 16.26
CA HIS A 73 -8.47 -26.38 16.84
C HIS A 73 -9.56 -26.10 15.80
N ARG A 74 -10.67 -26.86 15.85
CA ARG A 74 -11.71 -26.87 14.81
C ARG A 74 -12.37 -25.50 14.56
N ILE A 75 -12.65 -24.76 15.63
CA ILE A 75 -13.39 -23.48 15.60
C ILE A 75 -12.41 -22.29 15.56
N TYR A 76 -11.48 -22.19 16.52
CA TYR A 76 -10.54 -21.07 16.61
C TYR A 76 -9.74 -20.81 15.33
N ARG A 77 -9.35 -21.84 14.58
CA ARG A 77 -8.65 -21.63 13.31
C ARG A 77 -9.45 -20.82 12.29
N TRP A 78 -10.77 -20.96 12.29
CA TRP A 78 -11.66 -20.22 11.40
C TRP A 78 -11.91 -18.81 11.92
N LEU A 79 -12.17 -18.68 13.22
CA LEU A 79 -12.38 -17.39 13.87
C LEU A 79 -11.17 -16.47 13.63
N VAL A 80 -9.97 -16.95 13.94
CA VAL A 80 -8.74 -16.17 13.80
C VAL A 80 -8.44 -15.87 12.33
N ALA A 81 -8.64 -16.84 11.42
CA ALA A 81 -8.46 -16.60 10.00
C ALA A 81 -9.40 -15.53 9.44
N LEU A 82 -10.68 -15.54 9.83
CA LEU A 82 -11.63 -14.52 9.41
C LEU A 82 -11.24 -13.15 9.97
N ILE A 83 -10.82 -13.06 11.23
CA ILE A 83 -10.33 -11.80 11.80
C ILE A 83 -9.12 -11.28 11.02
N ILE A 84 -8.17 -12.14 10.65
CA ILE A 84 -7.00 -11.75 9.84
C ILE A 84 -7.47 -11.20 8.49
N VAL A 85 -8.31 -11.95 7.76
CA VAL A 85 -8.81 -11.54 6.43
C VAL A 85 -9.55 -10.20 6.50
N GLU A 86 -10.43 -10.00 7.48
CA GLU A 86 -11.17 -8.75 7.62
C GLU A 86 -10.24 -7.57 7.96
N LEU A 87 -9.26 -7.76 8.85
CA LEU A 87 -8.29 -6.71 9.16
C LEU A 87 -7.42 -6.35 7.95
N GLU A 88 -7.01 -7.35 7.16
CA GLU A 88 -6.26 -7.12 5.92
C GLU A 88 -7.10 -6.36 4.88
N ILE A 89 -8.37 -6.75 4.69
CA ILE A 89 -9.27 -6.07 3.76
C ILE A 89 -9.54 -4.63 4.21
N PHE A 90 -9.81 -4.43 5.50
CA PHE A 90 -10.06 -3.12 6.10
C PHE A 90 -8.85 -2.20 6.00
N SER A 91 -7.63 -2.74 6.11
CA SER A 91 -6.41 -1.95 5.98
C SER A 91 -6.25 -1.28 4.61
N MET A 92 -6.85 -1.87 3.57
CA MET A 92 -6.82 -1.36 2.20
C MET A 92 -7.90 -0.31 1.91
N TYR A 93 -8.87 -0.10 2.81
CA TYR A 93 -10.00 0.81 2.58
C TYR A 93 -9.56 2.25 2.32
N VAL A 94 -8.49 2.70 2.97
CA VAL A 94 -7.99 4.07 2.79
C VAL A 94 -7.44 4.29 1.38
N LEU A 95 -6.84 3.26 0.78
CA LEU A 95 -6.33 3.29 -0.59
C LEU A 95 -7.48 3.17 -1.59
N VAL A 96 -8.39 2.23 -1.36
CA VAL A 96 -9.59 1.99 -2.17
C VAL A 96 -10.52 3.22 -2.20
N ALA A 97 -10.69 3.90 -1.07
CA ALA A 97 -11.50 5.12 -1.00
C ALA A 97 -10.94 6.28 -1.86
N ARG A 98 -9.65 6.21 -2.25
CA ARG A 98 -8.99 7.20 -3.12
C ARG A 98 -8.94 6.78 -4.58
N THR A 99 -9.32 5.56 -4.93
CA THR A 99 -9.31 5.08 -6.32
C THR A 99 -10.69 5.10 -6.95
N TRP A 100 -10.67 4.92 -8.27
CA TRP A 100 -11.84 4.72 -9.10
C TRP A 100 -12.12 3.22 -9.27
N ILE A 101 -13.40 2.85 -9.42
CA ILE A 101 -13.80 1.45 -9.58
C ILE A 101 -13.13 0.79 -10.80
N PRO A 102 -13.06 1.40 -12.00
CA PRO A 102 -12.39 0.79 -13.16
C PRO A 102 -10.92 0.49 -12.91
N ASP A 103 -10.15 1.45 -12.40
CA ASP A 103 -8.73 1.24 -12.08
C ASP A 103 -8.55 0.17 -11.01
N MET A 104 -9.34 0.24 -9.93
CA MET A 104 -9.33 -0.76 -8.86
C MET A 104 -9.54 -2.18 -9.42
N LEU A 105 -10.54 -2.37 -10.29
CA LEU A 105 -10.86 -3.66 -10.90
C LEU A 105 -9.81 -4.11 -11.93
N ALA A 106 -9.30 -3.19 -12.76
CA ALA A 106 -8.28 -3.48 -13.76
C ALA A 106 -6.98 -3.98 -13.10
N TYR A 107 -6.49 -3.26 -12.10
CA TYR A 107 -5.30 -3.68 -11.35
C TYR A 107 -5.54 -4.95 -10.54
N PHE A 108 -6.73 -5.13 -9.97
CA PHE A 108 -7.09 -6.38 -9.29
C PHE A 108 -7.01 -7.56 -10.26
N PHE A 109 -7.50 -7.39 -11.48
CA PHE A 109 -7.41 -8.40 -12.54
C PHE A 109 -5.96 -8.72 -12.92
N PHE A 110 -5.11 -7.70 -13.13
CA PHE A 110 -3.70 -7.91 -13.46
C PHE A 110 -2.92 -8.60 -12.34
N CYS A 111 -3.13 -8.19 -11.08
CA CYS A 111 -2.52 -8.86 -9.92
C CYS A 111 -3.02 -10.31 -9.79
N THR A 112 -4.30 -10.56 -10.07
CA THR A 112 -4.86 -11.92 -10.07
C THR A 112 -4.24 -12.78 -11.17
N LEU A 113 -4.05 -12.21 -12.37
CA LEU A 113 -3.38 -12.90 -13.47
C LEU A 113 -1.93 -13.24 -13.10
N LEU A 114 -1.19 -12.28 -12.54
CA LEU A 114 0.19 -12.49 -12.08
C LEU A 114 0.26 -13.58 -11.00
N LEU A 115 -0.67 -13.57 -10.03
CA LEU A 115 -0.81 -14.60 -9.01
C LEU A 115 -1.04 -15.98 -9.64
N VAL A 116 -1.98 -16.10 -10.59
CA VAL A 116 -2.27 -17.37 -11.26
C VAL A 116 -1.04 -17.86 -12.02
N VAL A 117 -0.35 -16.99 -12.75
CA VAL A 117 0.90 -17.33 -13.45
C VAL A 117 1.96 -17.83 -12.46
N ALA A 118 2.17 -17.11 -11.36
CA ALA A 118 3.13 -17.49 -10.32
C ALA A 118 2.79 -18.85 -9.67
N LEU A 119 1.51 -19.11 -9.38
CA LEU A 119 1.05 -20.39 -8.84
C LEU A 119 1.28 -21.53 -9.85
N VAL A 120 0.93 -21.33 -11.12
CA VAL A 120 1.12 -22.33 -12.18
C VAL A 120 2.61 -22.61 -12.39
N VAL A 121 3.44 -21.57 -12.52
CA VAL A 121 4.90 -21.72 -12.67
C VAL A 121 5.49 -22.41 -11.45
N GLY A 122 5.08 -22.03 -10.24
CA GLY A 122 5.52 -22.69 -9.01
C GLY A 122 5.19 -24.18 -8.98
N CYS A 123 3.95 -24.56 -9.33
CA CYS A 123 3.52 -25.96 -9.37
C CYS A 123 4.20 -26.79 -10.48
N HIS A 124 4.59 -26.17 -11.59
CA HIS A 124 5.15 -26.87 -12.75
C HIS A 124 6.67 -26.71 -12.94
N LEU A 125 7.33 -25.98 -12.05
CA LEU A 125 8.78 -25.78 -12.12
C LEU A 125 9.50 -27.14 -12.06
N SER A 126 10.52 -27.32 -12.91
CA SER A 126 11.29 -28.58 -13.00
C SER A 126 11.82 -29.04 -11.63
N PHE A 127 11.92 -30.35 -11.42
CA PHE A 127 12.52 -30.94 -10.21
C PHE A 127 13.97 -30.48 -9.98
N SER A 128 14.68 -30.06 -11.04
CA SER A 128 16.01 -29.46 -10.93
C SER A 128 16.01 -28.07 -10.30
N MET A 129 14.86 -27.40 -10.27
CA MET A 129 14.65 -26.06 -9.72
C MET A 129 13.70 -26.14 -8.52
N ASP A 130 14.08 -26.92 -7.51
CA ASP A 130 13.34 -26.97 -6.24
C ASP A 130 13.67 -25.75 -5.37
N ILE A 131 12.77 -24.76 -5.34
CA ILE A 131 12.93 -23.54 -4.54
C ILE A 131 12.88 -23.87 -3.04
N THR A 132 12.14 -24.94 -2.66
CA THR A 132 12.04 -25.36 -1.26
C THR A 132 13.37 -25.86 -0.68
N ARG A 133 14.31 -26.29 -1.52
CA ARG A 133 15.68 -26.63 -1.11
C ARG A 133 16.53 -25.39 -0.85
N TYR A 134 16.23 -24.29 -1.53
CA TYR A 134 16.99 -23.03 -1.48
C TYR A 134 16.22 -21.91 -0.75
N ILE A 135 15.40 -22.26 0.23
CA ILE A 135 14.61 -21.31 1.02
C ILE A 135 15.52 -20.25 1.68
N ALA A 136 16.63 -20.65 2.30
CA ALA A 136 17.53 -19.70 2.96
C ALA A 136 18.16 -18.69 1.97
N PRO A 137 18.76 -19.11 0.84
CA PRO A 137 19.20 -18.19 -0.21
C PRO A 137 18.08 -17.29 -0.74
N LEU A 138 16.85 -17.81 -0.91
CA LEU A 138 15.71 -17.02 -1.36
C LEU A 138 15.37 -15.90 -0.37
N PHE A 139 15.39 -16.19 0.94
CA PHE A 139 15.17 -15.17 1.97
C PHE A 139 16.28 -14.12 2.00
N ILE A 140 17.55 -14.52 1.86
CA ILE A 140 18.68 -13.59 1.80
C ILE A 140 18.57 -12.68 0.56
N LEU A 141 18.27 -13.26 -0.60
CA LEU A 141 18.04 -12.50 -1.84
C LEU A 141 16.86 -11.54 -1.69
N SER A 142 15.77 -12.00 -1.08
CA SER A 142 14.58 -11.18 -0.84
C SER A 142 14.90 -10.00 0.07
N PHE A 143 15.72 -10.19 1.11
CA PHE A 143 16.17 -9.12 1.98
C PHE A 143 17.01 -8.08 1.23
N ILE A 144 17.98 -8.52 0.42
CA ILE A 144 18.82 -7.61 -0.39
C ILE A 144 17.97 -6.81 -1.38
N LEU A 145 17.07 -7.49 -2.10
CA LEU A 145 16.17 -6.84 -3.06
C LEU A 145 15.18 -5.88 -2.37
N ALA A 146 14.70 -6.20 -1.16
CA ALA A 146 13.82 -5.33 -0.40
C ALA A 146 14.56 -4.07 0.07
N MET A 147 15.81 -4.21 0.54
CA MET A 147 16.67 -3.07 0.87
C MET A 147 16.91 -2.19 -0.36
N MET A 148 17.25 -2.77 -1.50
CA MET A 148 17.44 -2.03 -2.75
C MET A 148 16.15 -1.34 -3.21
N SER A 149 15.00 -2.02 -3.13
CA SER A 149 13.69 -1.43 -3.46
C SER A 149 13.38 -0.25 -2.52
N SER A 150 13.62 -0.40 -1.22
CA SER A 150 13.38 0.66 -0.23
C SER A 150 14.22 1.90 -0.48
N TYR A 151 15.45 1.75 -0.99
CA TYR A 151 16.27 2.88 -1.43
C TYR A 151 15.59 3.65 -2.57
N PHE A 152 15.04 2.97 -3.56
CA PHE A 152 14.29 3.62 -4.65
C PHE A 152 12.99 4.27 -4.17
N LEU A 153 12.33 3.72 -3.15
CA LEU A 153 11.20 4.38 -2.49
C LEU A 153 11.64 5.70 -1.84
N LEU A 154 12.76 5.72 -1.11
CA LEU A 154 13.32 6.96 -0.54
C LEU A 154 13.72 7.95 -1.64
N ALA A 155 14.35 7.48 -2.72
CA ALA A 155 14.69 8.31 -3.87
C ALA A 155 13.43 8.94 -4.50
N HIS A 156 12.34 8.19 -4.62
CA HIS A 156 11.05 8.71 -5.09
C HIS A 156 10.51 9.85 -4.19
N LEU A 157 10.72 9.76 -2.87
CA LEU A 157 10.26 10.79 -1.92
C LEU A 157 11.10 12.07 -1.99
N PHE A 158 12.44 11.95 -2.07
CA PHE A 158 13.35 13.10 -1.96
C PHE A 158 13.77 13.71 -3.31
N LEU A 159 13.64 12.99 -4.43
CA LEU A 159 14.09 13.44 -5.74
C LEU A 159 12.89 13.55 -6.70
N PRO A 160 12.26 14.74 -6.81
CA PRO A 160 11.11 14.97 -7.68
C PRO A 160 11.38 14.62 -9.15
N SER A 161 12.62 14.82 -9.61
CA SER A 161 13.03 14.53 -11.00
C SER A 161 12.99 13.04 -11.36
N LEU A 162 12.97 12.14 -10.37
CA LEU A 162 12.90 10.69 -10.59
C LEU A 162 11.47 10.15 -10.54
N LYS A 163 10.47 10.98 -10.26
CA LYS A 163 9.07 10.58 -10.34
C LYS A 163 8.65 10.43 -11.82
N PRO A 164 7.94 9.36 -12.21
CA PRO A 164 7.50 8.20 -11.42
C PRO A 164 8.46 6.99 -11.44
N TYR A 165 9.55 7.05 -12.22
CA TYR A 165 10.43 5.91 -12.50
C TYR A 165 11.04 5.27 -11.26
N ALA A 166 11.39 6.06 -10.23
CA ALA A 166 11.90 5.51 -8.97
C ALA A 166 10.86 4.64 -8.25
N TYR A 167 9.58 5.01 -8.29
CA TYR A 167 8.51 4.18 -7.72
C TYR A 167 8.33 2.88 -8.52
N LEU A 168 8.41 2.95 -9.85
CA LEU A 168 8.33 1.77 -10.71
C LEU A 168 9.41 0.74 -10.36
N ILE A 169 10.66 1.17 -10.14
CA ILE A 169 11.74 0.26 -9.75
C ILE A 169 11.48 -0.37 -8.37
N PHE A 170 11.00 0.42 -7.42
CA PHE A 170 10.58 -0.06 -6.10
C PHE A 170 9.49 -1.13 -6.19
N GLU A 171 8.44 -0.87 -6.96
CA GLU A 171 7.32 -1.79 -7.17
C GLU A 171 7.78 -3.08 -7.85
N LEU A 172 8.58 -2.99 -8.93
CA LEU A 172 9.06 -4.16 -9.66
C LEU A 172 9.93 -5.05 -8.76
N GLY A 173 10.80 -4.46 -7.94
CA GLY A 173 11.65 -5.20 -7.00
C GLY A 173 10.84 -5.97 -5.95
N LEU A 174 9.87 -5.32 -5.29
CA LEU A 174 9.00 -5.98 -4.31
C LEU A 174 8.05 -6.98 -4.97
N THR A 175 7.51 -6.68 -6.15
CA THR A 175 6.65 -7.62 -6.89
C THR A 175 7.41 -8.89 -7.26
N PHE A 176 8.67 -8.76 -7.68
CA PHE A 176 9.54 -9.90 -7.96
C PHE A 176 9.77 -10.76 -6.71
N ILE A 177 10.02 -10.14 -5.56
CA ILE A 177 10.15 -10.85 -4.27
C ILE A 177 8.86 -11.62 -3.97
N MET A 178 7.72 -10.94 -3.95
CA MET A 178 6.44 -11.56 -3.59
C MET A 178 6.05 -12.68 -4.56
N THR A 179 6.27 -12.51 -5.86
CA THR A 179 6.04 -13.56 -6.87
C THR A 179 6.92 -14.79 -6.59
N SER A 180 8.18 -14.58 -6.18
CA SER A 180 9.09 -15.68 -5.83
C SER A 180 8.64 -16.45 -4.58
N ILE A 181 8.08 -15.75 -3.57
CA ILE A 181 7.53 -16.42 -2.38
C ILE A 181 6.19 -17.13 -2.71
N ILE A 182 5.34 -16.55 -3.55
CA ILE A 182 4.12 -17.23 -4.05
C ILE A 182 4.50 -18.54 -4.76
N MET A 183 5.54 -18.53 -5.60
CA MET A 183 6.05 -19.74 -6.25
C MET A 183 6.55 -20.77 -5.23
N LEU A 184 7.26 -20.34 -4.19
CA LEU A 184 7.66 -21.20 -3.07
C LEU A 184 6.42 -21.81 -2.38
N HIS A 185 5.41 -21.01 -2.06
CA HIS A 185 4.18 -21.50 -1.45
C HIS A 185 3.43 -22.48 -2.36
N ALA A 186 3.36 -22.22 -3.67
CA ALA A 186 2.78 -23.15 -4.63
C ALA A 186 3.46 -24.53 -4.61
N GLN A 187 4.81 -24.57 -4.55
CA GLN A 187 5.57 -25.81 -4.42
C GLN A 187 5.28 -26.55 -3.12
N THR A 188 5.26 -25.84 -1.99
CA THR A 188 4.96 -26.46 -0.68
C THR A 188 3.51 -26.95 -0.57
N ILE A 189 2.58 -26.31 -1.29
CA ILE A 189 1.16 -26.71 -1.37
C ILE A 189 1.01 -27.97 -2.23
N ASN A 190 1.69 -28.02 -3.37
CA ASN A 190 1.69 -29.18 -4.28
C ASN A 190 2.30 -30.42 -3.62
N GLY A 191 3.38 -30.24 -2.85
CA GLY A 191 3.92 -31.27 -1.96
C GLY A 191 4.71 -32.38 -2.67
N ASP A 192 5.41 -32.04 -3.76
CA ASP A 192 6.30 -32.93 -4.53
C ASP A 192 7.78 -32.54 -4.38
N ARG A 193 8.13 -31.80 -3.32
CA ARG A 193 9.42 -31.12 -3.10
C ARG A 193 9.98 -31.34 -1.69
N TYR A 194 11.19 -30.82 -1.42
CA TYR A 194 11.95 -31.00 -0.17
C TYR A 194 11.18 -30.55 1.08
N VAL A 195 10.50 -29.40 1.03
CA VAL A 195 9.60 -28.93 2.10
C VAL A 195 8.15 -28.97 1.64
N GLN A 196 7.26 -29.44 2.52
CA GLN A 196 5.84 -29.58 2.21
C GLN A 196 4.98 -29.07 3.35
N MET A 197 3.88 -28.40 3.00
CA MET A 197 2.87 -28.02 3.98
C MET A 197 2.07 -29.22 4.45
N ARG A 198 1.68 -29.22 5.74
CA ARG A 198 0.79 -30.24 6.30
C ARG A 198 -0.59 -30.13 5.65
N VAL A 199 -1.15 -31.28 5.26
CA VAL A 199 -2.49 -31.37 4.62
C VAL A 199 -3.66 -30.84 5.47
N LYS A 200 -3.44 -30.57 6.76
CA LYS A 200 -4.44 -29.98 7.67
C LYS A 200 -4.42 -28.44 7.65
N ASP A 201 -3.33 -27.83 7.18
CA ASP A 201 -3.06 -26.39 7.27
C ASP A 201 -3.57 -25.62 6.03
N PHE A 202 -4.69 -26.05 5.43
CA PHE A 202 -5.19 -25.46 4.17
C PHE A 202 -5.60 -23.99 4.32
N ILE A 203 -6.08 -23.60 5.52
CA ILE A 203 -6.43 -22.20 5.84
C ILE A 203 -5.16 -21.34 5.91
N LEU A 204 -4.12 -21.83 6.58
CA LEU A 204 -2.84 -21.15 6.66
C LEU A 204 -2.23 -20.93 5.27
N ALA A 205 -2.26 -21.98 4.44
CA ALA A 205 -1.79 -21.90 3.06
C ALA A 205 -2.58 -20.86 2.23
N ALA A 206 -3.91 -20.79 2.41
CA ALA A 206 -4.74 -19.82 1.72
C ALA A 206 -4.44 -18.38 2.19
N LEU A 207 -4.25 -18.18 3.51
CA LEU A 207 -3.90 -16.88 4.08
C LEU A 207 -2.53 -16.39 3.62
N LEU A 208 -1.51 -17.25 3.55
CA LEU A 208 -0.18 -16.87 3.06
C LEU A 208 -0.25 -16.31 1.64
N VAL A 209 -0.91 -17.04 0.75
CA VAL A 209 -1.04 -16.63 -0.66
C VAL A 209 -1.93 -15.38 -0.80
N PHE A 210 -2.97 -15.25 0.03
CA PHE A 210 -3.82 -14.06 0.06
C PHE A 210 -3.06 -12.81 0.55
N HIS A 211 -2.26 -12.94 1.60
CA HIS A 211 -1.41 -11.87 2.12
C HIS A 211 -0.41 -11.39 1.07
N GLU A 212 0.25 -12.32 0.37
CA GLU A 212 1.18 -12.00 -0.72
C GLU A 212 0.49 -11.31 -1.89
N PHE A 213 -0.71 -11.77 -2.25
CA PHE A 213 -1.55 -11.10 -3.24
C PHE A 213 -1.88 -9.66 -2.82
N LEU A 214 -2.28 -9.44 -1.57
CA LEU A 214 -2.59 -8.10 -1.06
C LEU A 214 -1.37 -7.18 -1.06
N LEU A 215 -0.19 -7.68 -0.71
CA LEU A 215 1.05 -6.91 -0.79
C LEU A 215 1.35 -6.46 -2.21
N ILE A 216 1.24 -7.35 -3.21
CA ILE A 216 1.41 -6.99 -4.61
C ILE A 216 0.34 -5.97 -5.03
N TYR A 217 -0.92 -6.22 -4.69
CA TYR A 217 -2.02 -5.32 -5.05
C TYR A 217 -1.86 -3.93 -4.42
N ALA A 218 -1.37 -3.84 -3.18
CA ALA A 218 -1.08 -2.59 -2.49
C ALA A 218 -0.08 -1.71 -3.24
N LEU A 219 0.96 -2.31 -3.83
CA LEU A 219 1.97 -1.56 -4.59
C LEU A 219 1.37 -0.86 -5.82
N THR A 220 0.29 -1.39 -6.38
CA THR A 220 -0.33 -0.81 -7.59
C THR A 220 -1.13 0.46 -7.31
N PHE A 221 -1.48 0.75 -6.05
CA PHE A 221 -2.33 1.90 -5.70
C PHE A 221 -1.69 3.24 -6.00
N TYR A 222 -0.36 3.33 -6.05
CA TYR A 222 0.30 4.54 -6.52
C TYR A 222 -0.17 4.92 -7.93
N TRP A 223 -0.22 3.97 -8.86
CA TRP A 223 -0.68 4.21 -10.23
C TRP A 223 -2.17 4.43 -10.32
N GLN A 224 -2.96 3.65 -9.56
CA GLN A 224 -4.41 3.80 -9.53
C GLN A 224 -4.84 5.20 -9.08
N ILE A 225 -4.15 5.76 -8.07
CA ILE A 225 -4.47 7.07 -7.47
C ILE A 225 -3.88 8.23 -8.29
N HIS A 226 -2.63 8.14 -8.76
CA HIS A 226 -1.95 9.29 -9.39
C HIS A 226 -2.14 9.37 -10.90
N TYR A 227 -2.36 8.25 -11.59
CA TYR A 227 -2.42 8.19 -13.06
C TYR A 227 -3.78 7.73 -13.60
N SER A 228 -4.48 6.83 -12.90
CA SER A 228 -5.84 6.38 -13.24
C SER A 228 -6.01 5.99 -14.72
N TYR A 229 -5.13 5.12 -15.24
CA TYR A 229 -5.05 4.77 -16.66
C TYR A 229 -6.33 4.22 -17.28
N PHE A 230 -7.23 3.64 -16.49
CA PHE A 230 -8.43 2.95 -16.98
C PHE A 230 -9.73 3.75 -16.80
N THR A 231 -9.66 4.91 -16.14
CA THR A 231 -10.81 5.79 -15.94
C THR A 231 -10.71 6.98 -16.90
N SER A 232 -11.72 7.15 -17.76
CA SER A 232 -11.80 8.32 -18.65
C SER A 232 -12.11 9.60 -17.85
N ALA A 233 -11.71 10.77 -18.37
CA ALA A 233 -12.04 12.06 -17.76
C ALA A 233 -13.57 12.27 -17.60
N ASP A 234 -14.36 11.68 -18.51
CA ASP A 234 -15.82 11.73 -18.52
C ASP A 234 -16.48 10.57 -17.74
N TYR A 235 -15.73 9.82 -16.93
CA TYR A 235 -16.26 8.66 -16.20
C TYR A 235 -17.21 9.10 -15.08
N PHE A 236 -18.47 9.27 -15.45
CA PHE A 236 -19.55 9.73 -14.58
C PHE A 236 -20.31 8.58 -13.89
N TRP A 237 -20.02 7.31 -14.20
CA TRP A 237 -20.83 6.21 -13.70
C TRP A 237 -20.46 5.81 -12.26
N MET A 238 -21.38 6.06 -11.32
CA MET A 238 -21.47 5.54 -9.93
C MET A 238 -20.22 5.67 -9.01
N SER A 239 -19.12 6.22 -9.50
CA SER A 239 -17.92 6.52 -8.73
C SER A 239 -17.91 8.01 -8.41
N THR A 240 -18.19 8.36 -7.15
CA THR A 240 -18.21 9.75 -6.63
C THR A 240 -16.80 10.33 -6.43
N SER A 241 -15.86 9.86 -7.22
CA SER A 241 -14.46 10.20 -7.08
C SER A 241 -14.30 11.59 -7.63
N THR A 242 -14.15 12.56 -6.74
CA THR A 242 -13.72 13.88 -7.18
C THR A 242 -12.27 13.76 -7.64
N PRO A 243 -11.93 14.22 -8.86
CA PRO A 243 -10.54 14.44 -9.25
C PRO A 243 -10.01 15.58 -8.37
N ASN A 244 -9.68 15.27 -7.11
CA ASN A 244 -9.10 16.25 -6.22
C ASN A 244 -7.60 16.21 -6.45
N ILE A 245 -7.13 17.24 -7.14
CA ILE A 245 -5.75 17.65 -7.32
C ILE A 245 -5.18 17.90 -5.91
N GLN A 246 -4.82 16.83 -5.20
CA GLN A 246 -3.95 16.90 -4.03
C GLN A 246 -2.56 16.44 -4.46
N GLY A 247 -1.98 17.19 -5.39
CA GLY A 247 -0.55 17.43 -5.29
C GLY A 247 -0.31 18.13 -3.96
N THR A 248 0.55 17.59 -3.11
CA THR A 248 1.10 18.28 -1.93
C THR A 248 2.07 19.40 -2.33
N THR A 249 1.86 19.99 -3.50
CA THR A 249 2.54 21.17 -4.00
C THR A 249 1.43 22.14 -4.32
N PRO A 250 1.38 23.33 -3.71
CA PRO A 250 0.48 24.38 -4.16
C PRO A 250 0.70 24.51 -5.66
N GLU A 251 -0.37 24.38 -6.43
CA GLU A 251 -0.41 24.94 -7.77
C GLU A 251 0.04 26.38 -7.57
N ASN A 252 1.23 26.73 -8.07
CA ASN A 252 1.72 28.10 -8.00
C ASN A 252 0.60 28.94 -8.60
N ILE A 253 -0.11 29.67 -7.74
CA ILE A 253 -0.98 30.75 -8.17
C ILE A 253 -0.09 31.58 -9.07
N ASN A 254 -0.44 31.61 -10.35
CA ASN A 254 0.31 32.37 -11.33
C ASN A 254 0.20 33.83 -10.90
N TYR A 255 1.20 34.33 -10.18
CA TYR A 255 1.23 35.69 -9.65
C TYR A 255 1.34 36.74 -10.77
N ASP A 256 1.52 36.29 -12.01
CA ASP A 256 1.68 37.15 -13.19
C ASP A 256 0.37 37.80 -13.67
N ASP A 257 -0.80 37.47 -13.09
CA ASP A 257 -2.08 38.09 -13.46
C ASP A 257 -2.52 39.26 -12.55
N TYR A 258 -1.75 39.58 -11.50
CA TYR A 258 -2.01 40.77 -10.67
C TYR A 258 -1.38 42.06 -11.22
N ASP A 259 -0.49 41.96 -12.21
CA ASP A 259 0.29 43.12 -12.69
C ASP A 259 -0.25 43.73 -14.00
N SER A 260 -1.39 43.27 -14.54
CA SER A 260 -1.91 43.75 -15.83
C SER A 260 -3.00 44.82 -15.74
N LYS A 261 -3.38 45.28 -14.54
CA LYS A 261 -4.33 46.41 -14.36
C LYS A 261 -3.95 47.30 -13.17
N ALA A 262 -2.79 47.94 -13.23
CA ALA A 262 -2.63 49.22 -12.54
C ALA A 262 -3.43 50.27 -13.34
N SER A 263 -4.60 50.66 -12.83
CA SER A 263 -5.23 51.91 -13.24
C SER A 263 -4.35 53.07 -12.75
N ASP A 264 -3.93 53.95 -13.65
CA ASP A 264 -3.01 55.07 -13.43
C ASP A 264 -3.47 56.15 -12.43
N ASP A 265 -4.51 55.93 -11.63
CA ASP A 265 -5.22 57.01 -10.92
C ASP A 265 -5.26 56.93 -9.38
N ASP A 266 -4.47 56.09 -8.68
CA ASP A 266 -4.59 55.98 -7.21
C ASP A 266 -3.27 55.99 -6.40
N TRP A 267 -2.31 56.84 -6.78
CA TRP A 267 -1.08 57.09 -6.01
C TRP A 267 -0.95 58.52 -5.48
N SER A 268 -1.97 59.05 -4.80
CA SER A 268 -1.73 60.18 -3.90
C SER A 268 -1.12 59.66 -2.58
N ALA A 269 0.18 59.85 -2.41
CA ALA A 269 0.89 59.53 -1.17
C ALA A 269 0.27 60.29 0.02
N ARG A 270 -0.48 59.58 0.87
CA ARG A 270 -0.83 60.10 2.21
C ARG A 270 0.39 59.92 3.11
N ASN A 271 0.95 61.06 3.47
CA ASN A 271 2.11 61.25 4.32
C ASN A 271 1.76 60.90 5.78
N GLU A 272 1.98 59.66 6.23
CA GLU A 272 2.03 59.33 7.66
C GLU A 272 3.17 58.34 7.94
N SER A 273 4.06 58.74 8.85
CA SER A 273 5.15 58.00 9.51
C SER A 273 6.59 58.20 8.99
N SER A 274 7.15 59.41 9.18
CA SER A 274 8.60 59.59 9.30
C SER A 274 9.04 59.22 10.72
N PHE A 275 9.52 57.99 10.91
CA PHE A 275 10.23 57.59 12.12
C PHE A 275 11.71 57.93 11.93
N ASP A 276 12.15 59.03 12.53
CA ASP A 276 13.49 59.62 12.34
C ASP A 276 14.46 59.05 13.38
N TRP A 277 15.42 58.24 12.93
CA TRP A 277 16.35 57.47 13.77
C TRP A 277 17.66 58.23 14.08
N TYR A 278 17.70 59.55 13.84
CA TYR A 278 18.94 60.34 13.83
C TYR A 278 19.16 61.26 15.04
N THR A 279 18.35 61.20 16.09
CA THR A 279 18.55 62.06 17.29
C THR A 279 18.62 61.25 18.57
N ASP A 280 19.73 60.54 18.78
CA ASP A 280 20.19 60.12 20.12
C ASP A 280 21.70 60.39 20.21
N ILE A 281 22.04 61.66 20.44
CA ILE A 281 23.39 62.09 20.82
C ILE A 281 23.49 61.95 22.34
N TRP A 282 24.32 61.01 22.81
CA TRP A 282 24.63 60.83 24.22
C TRP A 282 25.59 61.92 24.71
N GLU A 283 25.08 62.93 25.40
CA GLU A 283 25.89 63.85 26.21
C GLU A 283 25.84 63.48 27.70
N PRO A 284 26.98 63.39 28.40
CA PRO A 284 27.02 63.07 29.82
C PRO A 284 26.86 64.35 30.67
N THR A 285 25.72 64.53 31.32
CA THR A 285 25.56 65.59 32.32
C THR A 285 26.02 65.12 33.70
N ASN A 286 27.22 65.57 34.07
CA ASN A 286 27.65 65.70 35.46
C ASN A 286 27.05 66.98 36.08
N GLU A 287 27.01 66.99 37.42
CA GLU A 287 26.64 68.08 38.35
C GLU A 287 25.15 68.07 38.77
N LEU A 288 24.78 67.97 40.05
CA LEU A 288 25.34 68.55 41.28
C LEU A 288 25.16 67.59 42.47
N LYS A 289 26.23 67.15 43.15
CA LYS A 289 26.81 67.75 44.38
C LYS A 289 25.85 67.90 45.58
N LEU A 290 26.17 67.11 46.62
CA LEU A 290 26.21 67.44 48.05
C LEU A 290 24.89 67.72 48.79
N LYS A 291 24.52 66.82 49.72
CA LYS A 291 24.42 67.10 51.18
C LYS A 291 23.94 65.87 51.97
N ALA A 292 24.83 65.36 52.83
CA ALA A 292 24.65 64.79 54.18
C ALA A 292 25.56 63.57 54.37
#